data_AF-A0A5F2C407-F1
#
_entry.id   AF-A0A5F2C407-F1
#
_cell.length_a   1.000
_cell.length_b   1.000
_cell.length_c   1.000
_cell.angle_alpha   90.00
_cell.angle_beta   90.00
_cell.angle_gamma   90.00
#
_symmetry.space_group_name_H-M   'P 1'
#
loop_
_entity.id
_entity.type
_entity.pdbx_description
1 polymer ?
#
loop_
_entity_poly.entity_id
_entity_poly.type
_entity_poly.pdbx_seq_one_letter_code
_entity_poly.pdbx_strand_id
1 'polypeptide(L)'
;MLSFFCFAGTFYCTSVSVPGGGRFGSELIQEQAILDFYGTEEERKSSLDLLKSSCRSLRKDRGLACYNLSILYDSLGENQSAWEYAVRAKNSDPNDPLYQELAFTSSLKLESEKSALADQEEVLYKTAISACKKGNIAEASESVSKLIEIQSISKESLTKGIFAECGLDKELVSKAKPNTFKPSSEYYKFLEKNHPYKKVWDLSGEFGRTPKDLVSGNKATQSWKELKKAVSTKDQVSAKKHLLSFKSSLEELAKTNSEASLLSANLKKAAFLLLSEDSNYSSFKELAKELSDPLK
;
A
#
# COMPACT_ATOMS: atom_id res chain seq x y z
N MET A 1 73.87 -3.06 -7.89
CA MET A 1 72.99 -3.61 -8.95
C MET A 1 72.23 -4.77 -8.30
N LEU A 2 70.89 -4.72 -8.23
CA LEU A 2 69.96 -5.35 -9.20
C LEU A 2 70.24 -6.86 -9.34
N SER A 3 69.33 -7.82 -9.04
CA SER A 3 67.86 -7.81 -8.83
C SER A 3 67.44 -8.97 -7.88
N PHE A 4 66.33 -8.98 -7.13
CA PHE A 4 64.94 -9.35 -7.52
C PHE A 4 64.85 -10.47 -8.58
N PHE A 5 63.98 -11.50 -8.57
CA PHE A 5 62.84 -11.96 -7.73
C PHE A 5 62.88 -13.54 -7.79
N CYS A 6 62.07 -14.39 -7.15
CA CYS A 6 60.85 -14.25 -6.34
C CYS A 6 60.71 -15.38 -5.30
N PHE A 7 59.65 -15.33 -4.46
CA PHE A 7 59.16 -16.45 -3.65
C PHE A 7 57.84 -16.97 -4.23
N ALA A 8 57.69 -18.29 -4.37
CA ALA A 8 56.40 -18.92 -4.70
C ALA A 8 55.57 -19.09 -3.41
N GLY A 9 54.63 -18.16 -3.17
CA GLY A 9 53.71 -18.25 -2.04
C GLY A 9 52.62 -19.30 -2.28
N THR A 10 52.61 -20.36 -1.49
CA THR A 10 51.50 -21.31 -1.41
C THR A 10 50.32 -20.69 -0.65
N PHE A 11 49.31 -20.22 -1.37
CA PHE A 11 48.05 -19.80 -0.77
C PHE A 11 47.31 -21.02 -0.18
N TYR A 12 47.46 -21.21 1.13
CA TYR A 12 46.60 -22.12 1.89
C TYR A 12 45.21 -21.52 2.06
N CYS A 13 44.32 -21.79 1.10
CA CYS A 13 42.88 -21.66 1.34
C CYS A 13 42.42 -22.77 2.30
N THR A 14 42.39 -22.49 3.60
CA THR A 14 41.80 -23.39 4.60
C THR A 14 40.27 -23.32 4.53
N SER A 15 39.69 -23.93 3.50
CA SER A 15 38.27 -24.24 3.45
C SER A 15 37.95 -25.31 4.51
N VAL A 16 37.57 -24.89 5.70
CA VAL A 16 37.09 -25.80 6.75
C VAL A 16 35.70 -26.30 6.35
N SER A 17 35.68 -27.39 5.57
CA SER A 17 34.45 -28.10 5.24
C SER A 17 33.96 -28.85 6.48
N VAL A 18 33.09 -28.22 7.28
CA VAL A 18 32.46 -28.86 8.45
C VAL A 18 31.46 -29.91 7.98
N PRO A 19 31.65 -31.21 8.27
CA PRO A 19 30.75 -32.27 7.81
C PRO A 19 29.51 -32.35 8.70
N GLY A 20 28.45 -31.62 8.33
CA GLY A 20 27.19 -31.60 9.08
C GLY A 20 26.04 -31.00 8.25
N GLY A 21 25.39 -31.83 7.44
CA GLY A 21 24.41 -31.37 6.44
C GLY A 21 23.21 -30.59 7.02
N GLY A 22 22.98 -29.39 6.48
CA GLY A 22 21.75 -28.61 6.69
C GLY A 22 21.71 -27.82 8.00
N ARG A 23 21.50 -28.50 9.13
CA ARG A 23 21.09 -27.85 10.39
C ARG A 23 22.23 -27.14 11.14
N PHE A 24 23.31 -27.86 11.45
CA PHE A 24 24.47 -27.30 12.16
C PHE A 24 25.08 -26.09 11.44
N GLY A 25 25.17 -26.12 10.10
CA GLY A 25 25.62 -24.97 9.32
C GLY A 25 24.70 -23.75 9.47
N SER A 26 23.38 -23.95 9.56
CA SER A 26 22.42 -22.84 9.73
C SER A 26 22.39 -22.25 11.13
N GLU A 27 22.76 -23.02 12.16
CA GLU A 27 22.89 -22.54 13.54
C GLU A 27 24.21 -21.76 13.71
N LEU A 28 25.34 -22.30 13.23
CA LEU A 28 26.64 -21.62 13.24
C LEU A 28 26.65 -20.29 12.47
N ILE A 29 25.95 -20.21 11.34
CA ILE A 29 25.78 -18.96 10.57
C ILE A 29 25.02 -17.88 11.38
N GLN A 30 24.09 -18.28 12.25
CA GLN A 30 23.35 -17.34 13.10
C GLN A 30 24.20 -16.88 14.29
N GLU A 31 24.97 -17.77 14.91
CA GLU A 31 25.92 -17.41 15.96
C GLU A 31 26.96 -16.40 15.45
N GLN A 32 27.57 -16.67 14.29
CA GLN A 32 28.51 -15.73 13.66
C GLN A 32 27.86 -14.37 13.38
N ALA A 33 26.63 -14.35 12.84
CA ALA A 33 25.93 -13.10 12.58
C ALA A 33 25.65 -12.30 13.88
N ILE A 34 25.30 -12.96 14.99
CA ILE A 34 25.10 -12.28 16.28
C ILE A 34 26.41 -11.69 16.80
N LEU A 35 27.54 -12.37 16.61
CA LEU A 35 28.87 -11.85 16.99
C LEU A 35 29.27 -10.65 16.11
N ASP A 36 29.13 -10.77 14.78
CA ASP A 36 29.44 -9.72 13.80
C ASP A 36 28.59 -8.46 14.00
N PHE A 37 27.38 -8.59 14.57
CA PHE A 37 26.52 -7.44 14.91
C PHE A 37 27.20 -6.43 15.85
N TYR A 38 28.00 -6.93 16.80
CA TYR A 38 28.72 -6.10 17.78
C TYR A 38 30.12 -5.67 17.31
N GLY A 39 30.49 -6.00 16.07
CA GLY A 39 31.70 -5.51 15.41
C GLY A 39 31.55 -4.10 14.83
N THR A 40 32.26 -3.86 13.72
CA THR A 40 32.21 -2.63 12.92
C THR A 40 30.81 -2.36 12.35
N GLU A 41 30.58 -1.15 11.81
CA GLU A 41 29.29 -0.82 11.18
C GLU A 41 29.05 -1.66 9.91
N GLU A 42 30.11 -1.99 9.18
CA GLU A 42 30.11 -2.87 8.03
C GLU A 42 29.73 -4.32 8.41
N GLU A 43 30.37 -4.88 9.44
CA GLU A 43 30.06 -6.21 9.97
C GLU A 43 28.63 -6.26 10.51
N ARG A 44 28.18 -5.23 11.24
CA ARG A 44 26.81 -5.12 11.74
C ARG A 44 25.78 -5.11 10.62
N LYS A 45 26.02 -4.34 9.57
CA LYS A 45 25.14 -4.28 8.40
C LYS A 45 25.10 -5.63 7.66
N SER A 46 26.27 -6.26 7.48
CA SER A 46 26.41 -7.59 6.87
C SER A 46 25.62 -8.65 7.66
N SER A 47 25.78 -8.67 8.98
CA SER A 47 25.03 -9.53 9.92
C SER A 47 23.51 -9.39 9.76
N LEU A 48 23.00 -8.15 9.80
CA LEU A 48 21.56 -7.89 9.65
C LEU A 48 21.05 -8.35 8.28
N ASP A 49 21.79 -8.12 7.19
CA ASP A 49 21.38 -8.55 5.85
C ASP A 49 21.45 -10.07 5.66
N LEU A 50 22.42 -10.74 6.28
CA LEU A 50 22.52 -12.20 6.34
C LEU A 50 21.32 -12.81 7.08
N LEU A 51 21.01 -12.34 8.29
CA LEU A 51 19.86 -12.80 9.07
C LEU A 51 18.53 -12.51 8.35
N LYS A 52 18.37 -11.32 7.74
CA LYS A 52 17.20 -10.99 6.89
C LYS A 52 17.01 -11.99 5.76
N SER A 53 18.10 -12.38 5.09
CA SER A 53 18.05 -13.35 4.00
C SER A 53 17.58 -14.74 4.49
N SER A 54 18.01 -15.14 5.69
CA SER A 54 17.59 -16.41 6.31
C SER A 54 16.10 -16.38 6.70
N CYS A 55 15.67 -15.33 7.39
CA CYS A 55 14.28 -15.14 7.85
C CYS A 55 13.24 -15.04 6.72
N ARG A 56 13.62 -14.60 5.50
CA ARG A 56 12.69 -14.54 4.34
C ARG A 56 12.09 -15.90 3.96
N SER A 57 12.80 -16.99 4.23
CA SER A 57 12.32 -18.34 3.97
C SER A 57 11.53 -18.83 5.19
N LEU A 58 10.21 -18.64 5.19
CA LEU A 58 9.22 -19.09 6.20
C LEU A 58 9.07 -20.63 6.30
N ARG A 59 10.19 -21.35 6.34
CA ARG A 59 10.25 -22.76 6.74
C ARG A 59 10.39 -22.82 8.26
N LYS A 60 9.82 -23.86 8.86
CA LYS A 60 9.76 -24.02 10.33
C LYS A 60 11.13 -24.05 11.01
N ASP A 61 12.17 -24.47 10.29
CA ASP A 61 13.57 -24.51 10.75
C ASP A 61 14.26 -23.14 10.83
N ARG A 62 13.61 -22.04 10.40
CA ARG A 62 14.24 -20.71 10.28
C ARG A 62 13.63 -19.61 11.13
N GLY A 63 12.69 -19.94 12.02
CA GLY A 63 12.10 -18.99 12.98
C GLY A 63 13.15 -18.26 13.83
N LEU A 64 14.22 -18.96 14.21
CA LEU A 64 15.31 -18.45 15.03
C LEU A 64 16.01 -17.23 14.39
N ALA A 65 16.13 -17.18 13.05
CA ALA A 65 16.73 -16.03 12.38
C ALA A 65 15.82 -14.79 12.46
N CYS A 66 14.49 -14.97 12.43
CA CYS A 66 13.55 -13.88 12.67
C CYS A 66 13.53 -13.45 14.15
N TYR A 67 13.62 -14.40 15.08
CA TYR A 67 13.75 -14.12 16.51
C TYR A 67 15.00 -13.28 16.81
N ASN A 68 16.16 -13.68 16.28
CA ASN A 68 17.42 -12.96 16.44
C ASN A 68 17.35 -11.55 15.82
N LEU A 69 16.78 -11.39 14.62
CA LEU A 69 16.55 -10.06 14.04
C LEU A 69 15.70 -9.17 14.95
N SER A 70 14.66 -9.71 15.58
CA SER A 70 13.82 -8.94 16.49
C SER A 70 14.63 -8.34 17.64
N ILE A 71 15.48 -9.15 18.28
CA ILE A 71 16.31 -8.72 19.41
C ILE A 71 17.36 -7.70 18.96
N LEU A 72 18.01 -7.94 17.82
CA LEU A 72 19.02 -7.02 17.27
C LEU A 72 18.41 -5.69 16.81
N TYR A 73 17.15 -5.68 16.37
CA TYR A 73 16.44 -4.44 16.08
C TYR A 73 15.94 -3.74 17.35
N ASP A 74 15.54 -4.49 18.38
CA ASP A 74 15.14 -3.92 19.66
C ASP A 74 16.31 -3.22 20.36
N SER A 75 17.53 -3.78 20.27
CA SER A 75 18.75 -3.18 20.83
C SER A 75 19.23 -1.94 20.06
N LEU A 76 18.82 -1.77 18.80
CA LEU A 76 19.00 -0.53 18.03
C LEU A 76 17.91 0.52 18.31
N GLY A 77 16.87 0.18 19.08
CA GLY A 77 15.69 1.02 19.27
C GLY A 77 14.74 1.08 18.07
N GLU A 78 14.88 0.18 17.09
CA GLU A 78 13.96 0.08 15.95
C GLU A 78 12.75 -0.80 16.30
N ASN A 79 11.89 -0.36 17.23
CA ASN A 79 10.83 -1.20 17.80
C ASN A 79 9.79 -1.68 16.77
N GLN A 80 9.56 -0.91 15.70
CA GLN A 80 8.72 -1.33 14.57
C GLN A 80 9.37 -2.50 13.80
N SER A 81 10.67 -2.42 13.49
CA SER A 81 11.44 -3.51 12.87
C SER A 81 11.45 -4.74 13.79
N ALA A 82 11.70 -4.54 15.09
CA ALA A 82 11.68 -5.60 16.09
C ALA A 82 10.35 -6.37 16.08
N TRP A 83 9.24 -5.65 16.27
CA TRP A 83 7.89 -6.22 16.23
C TRP A 83 7.58 -6.99 14.95
N GLU A 84 7.97 -6.47 13.78
CA GLU A 84 7.75 -7.18 12.50
C GLU A 84 8.48 -8.52 12.44
N TYR A 85 9.70 -8.60 12.98
CA TYR A 85 10.47 -9.84 12.99
C TYR A 85 10.02 -10.80 14.10
N ALA A 86 9.58 -10.30 15.26
CA ALA A 86 8.93 -11.10 16.30
C ALA A 86 7.67 -11.82 15.80
N VAL A 87 6.79 -11.08 15.09
CA VAL A 87 5.57 -11.64 14.50
C VAL A 87 5.90 -12.70 13.43
N ARG A 88 6.98 -12.51 12.65
CA ARG A 88 7.45 -13.52 11.67
C ARG A 88 7.98 -14.78 12.37
N ALA A 89 8.72 -14.64 13.47
CA ALA A 89 9.17 -15.79 14.27
C ALA A 89 7.95 -16.59 14.78
N LYS A 90 6.99 -15.93 15.42
CA LYS A 90 5.73 -16.55 15.89
C LYS A 90 4.93 -17.22 14.77
N ASN A 91 4.89 -16.64 13.58
CA ASN A 91 4.19 -17.24 12.44
C ASN A 91 4.90 -18.48 11.87
N SER A 92 6.20 -18.66 12.14
CA SER A 92 6.98 -19.83 11.69
C SER A 92 6.78 -21.06 12.58
N ASP A 93 6.68 -20.86 13.90
CA ASP A 93 6.16 -21.86 14.85
C ASP A 93 5.23 -21.19 15.88
N PRO A 94 3.90 -21.25 15.66
CA PRO A 94 2.92 -20.62 16.56
C PRO A 94 2.83 -21.22 17.96
N ASN A 95 3.40 -22.42 18.18
CA ASN A 95 3.35 -23.12 19.46
C ASN A 95 4.60 -22.94 20.31
N ASP A 96 5.65 -22.32 19.77
CA ASP A 96 6.88 -22.04 20.52
C ASP A 96 6.64 -20.91 21.54
N PRO A 97 6.77 -21.17 22.86
CA PRO A 97 6.52 -20.16 23.88
C PRO A 97 7.49 -18.97 23.80
N LEU A 98 8.71 -19.18 23.30
CA LEU A 98 9.72 -18.12 23.14
C LEU A 98 9.29 -17.11 22.07
N TYR A 99 8.78 -17.59 20.94
CA TYR A 99 8.29 -16.72 19.87
C TYR A 99 6.95 -16.06 20.22
N GLN A 100 6.10 -16.72 21.01
CA GLN A 100 4.88 -16.10 21.55
C GLN A 100 5.20 -14.95 22.50
N GLU A 101 6.14 -15.13 23.42
CA GLU A 101 6.55 -14.15 24.42
C GLU A 101 7.25 -12.95 23.77
N LEU A 102 8.23 -13.17 22.89
CA LEU A 102 8.87 -12.10 22.11
C LEU A 102 7.86 -11.26 21.30
N ALA A 103 6.91 -11.90 20.62
CA ALA A 103 5.89 -11.19 19.84
C ALA A 103 4.93 -10.39 20.73
N PHE A 104 4.65 -10.86 21.95
CA PHE A 104 3.84 -10.14 22.92
C PHE A 104 4.58 -8.93 23.50
N THR A 105 5.81 -9.11 23.99
CA THR A 105 6.63 -8.02 24.57
C THR A 105 6.95 -6.94 23.54
N SER A 106 7.32 -7.32 22.31
CA SER A 106 7.54 -6.37 21.21
C SER A 106 6.26 -5.61 20.83
N SER A 107 5.08 -6.24 20.93
CA SER A 107 3.81 -5.55 20.70
C SER A 107 3.50 -4.54 21.80
N LEU A 108 3.69 -4.91 23.08
CA LEU A 108 3.51 -3.99 24.21
C LEU A 108 4.43 -2.78 24.14
N LYS A 109 5.70 -2.98 23.78
CA LYS A 109 6.67 -1.88 23.62
C LYS A 109 6.23 -0.91 22.52
N LEU A 110 5.82 -1.44 21.37
CA LEU A 110 5.33 -0.65 20.24
C LEU A 110 4.01 0.07 20.52
N GLU A 111 3.10 -0.53 21.30
CA GLU A 111 1.87 0.13 21.75
C GLU A 111 2.16 1.24 22.78
N SER A 112 3.06 1.00 23.73
CA SER A 112 3.51 1.98 24.72
C SER A 112 4.13 3.23 24.07
N GLU A 113 4.95 3.05 23.04
CA GLU A 113 5.51 4.16 22.27
C GLU A 113 4.44 4.92 21.48
N LYS A 114 3.47 4.22 20.88
CA LYS A 114 2.34 4.85 20.17
C LYS A 114 1.44 5.64 21.12
N SER A 115 1.16 5.15 22.33
CA SER A 115 0.42 5.92 23.34
C SER A 115 1.21 7.12 23.83
N ALA A 116 2.51 6.96 24.14
CA ALA A 116 3.36 8.07 24.58
C ALA A 116 3.49 9.16 23.51
N LEU A 117 3.58 8.78 22.23
CA LEU A 117 3.58 9.72 21.10
C LEU A 117 2.22 10.41 20.92
N ALA A 118 1.11 9.70 21.07
CA ALA A 118 -0.23 10.29 20.97
C ALA A 118 -0.50 11.31 22.09
N ASP A 119 -0.12 10.97 23.33
CA ASP A 119 -0.21 11.88 24.48
C ASP A 119 0.67 13.12 24.28
N GLN A 120 1.90 12.94 23.76
CA GLN A 120 2.80 14.05 23.41
C GLN A 120 2.24 14.91 22.28
N GLU A 121 1.66 14.32 21.23
CA GLU A 121 1.02 15.06 20.13
C GLU A 121 -0.14 15.92 20.63
N GLU A 122 -1.03 15.36 21.48
CA GLU A 122 -2.15 16.12 22.04
C GLU A 122 -1.66 17.26 22.96
N VAL A 123 -0.63 17.01 23.78
CA VAL A 123 0.01 18.04 24.59
C VAL A 123 0.63 19.15 23.72
N LEU A 124 1.36 18.80 22.66
CA LEU A 124 1.95 19.78 21.74
C LEU A 124 0.88 20.63 21.06
N TYR A 125 -0.24 20.04 20.62
CA TYR A 125 -1.37 20.80 20.06
C TYR A 125 -2.00 21.74 21.10
N LYS A 126 -2.26 21.26 22.32
CA LYS A 126 -2.81 22.08 23.42
C LYS A 126 -1.88 23.26 23.75
N THR A 127 -0.59 23.00 23.90
CA THR A 127 0.43 24.03 24.18
C THR A 127 0.49 25.04 23.05
N ALA A 128 0.66 24.59 21.80
CA ALA A 128 0.70 25.46 20.62
C ALA A 128 -0.53 26.38 20.52
N ILE A 129 -1.74 25.81 20.64
CA ILE A 129 -2.99 26.59 20.57
C ILE A 129 -3.11 27.57 21.74
N SER A 130 -2.68 27.18 22.95
CA SER A 130 -2.78 28.05 24.12
C SER A 130 -1.76 29.21 24.08
N ALA A 131 -0.52 28.94 23.66
CA ALA A 131 0.52 29.94 23.47
C ALA A 131 0.12 30.93 22.37
N CYS A 132 -0.42 30.41 21.27
CA CYS A 132 -0.97 31.19 20.17
C CYS A 132 -2.05 32.17 20.63
N LYS A 133 -3.07 31.69 21.37
CA LYS A 133 -4.14 32.53 21.93
C LYS A 133 -3.66 33.56 22.95
N LYS A 134 -2.52 33.32 23.61
CA LYS A 134 -1.86 34.26 24.52
C LYS A 134 -0.92 35.25 23.83
N GLY A 135 -0.69 35.11 22.52
CA GLY A 135 0.29 35.89 21.77
C GLY A 135 1.75 35.50 22.01
N ASN A 136 2.02 34.34 22.64
CA ASN A 136 3.39 33.85 22.85
C ASN A 136 3.89 33.10 21.61
N ILE A 137 4.37 33.85 20.61
CA ILE A 137 4.81 33.32 19.32
C ILE A 137 5.99 32.34 19.46
N ALA A 138 6.89 32.54 20.43
CA ALA A 138 8.06 31.68 20.64
C ALA A 138 7.66 30.25 21.07
N GLU A 139 6.85 30.14 22.13
CA GLU A 139 6.32 28.87 22.65
C GLU A 139 5.40 28.17 21.64
N ALA A 140 4.61 28.94 20.90
CA ALA A 140 3.78 28.42 19.80
C ALA A 140 4.65 27.85 18.66
N SER A 141 5.72 28.56 18.26
CA SER A 141 6.63 28.15 17.19
C SER A 141 7.43 26.91 17.55
N GLU A 142 7.93 26.80 18.79
CA GLU A 142 8.62 25.60 19.27
C GLU A 142 7.71 24.37 19.23
N SER A 143 6.48 24.51 19.74
CA SER A 143 5.48 23.43 19.74
C SER A 143 5.09 23.02 18.32
N VAL A 144 4.92 24.00 17.42
CA VAL A 144 4.64 23.77 15.99
C VAL A 144 5.81 23.10 15.27
N SER A 145 7.08 23.41 15.59
CA SER A 145 8.23 22.73 14.99
C SER A 145 8.19 21.22 15.27
N LYS A 146 7.94 20.85 16.53
CA LYS A 146 7.83 19.44 16.94
C LYS A 146 6.66 18.74 16.23
N LEU A 147 5.51 19.41 16.07
CA LEU A 147 4.37 18.91 15.29
C LEU A 147 4.69 18.73 13.78
N ILE A 148 5.57 19.56 13.22
CA ILE A 148 6.06 19.42 11.83
C ILE A 148 7.03 18.24 11.71
N GLU A 149 7.92 18.06 12.69
CA GLU A 149 8.89 16.96 12.74
C GLU A 149 8.20 15.58 12.81
N ILE A 150 7.18 15.43 13.66
CA ILE A 150 6.34 14.21 13.70
C ILE A 150 5.31 14.13 12.56
N GLN A 151 5.27 15.14 11.68
CA GLN A 151 4.43 15.23 10.48
C GLN A 151 2.91 15.25 10.74
N SER A 152 2.49 15.61 11.96
CA SER A 152 1.06 15.64 12.33
C SER A 152 0.33 16.90 11.87
N ILE A 153 1.05 18.03 11.70
CA ILE A 153 0.44 19.31 11.32
C ILE A 153 0.65 19.67 9.84
N SER A 154 -0.42 20.19 9.22
CA SER A 154 -0.40 20.60 7.80
C SER A 154 -0.20 22.09 7.62
N LYS A 155 0.34 22.48 6.46
CA LYS A 155 0.49 23.88 6.04
C LYS A 155 -0.84 24.64 6.02
N GLU A 156 -1.94 23.98 5.66
CA GLU A 156 -3.29 24.52 5.66
C GLU A 156 -3.81 24.76 7.09
N SER A 157 -3.49 23.86 8.04
CA SER A 157 -3.80 24.06 9.47
C SER A 157 -3.12 25.31 10.01
N LEU A 158 -1.87 25.57 9.58
CA LEU A 158 -1.09 26.74 9.97
C LEU A 158 -1.57 28.05 9.31
N THR A 159 -2.00 28.00 8.05
CA THR A 159 -2.31 29.21 7.25
C THR A 159 -3.79 29.60 7.21
N LYS A 160 -4.70 28.67 7.51
CA LYS A 160 -6.16 28.88 7.39
C LYS A 160 -6.97 28.39 8.60
N GLY A 161 -6.30 27.78 9.58
CA GLY A 161 -6.92 27.24 10.79
C GLY A 161 -6.74 28.15 12.01
N ILE A 162 -6.76 27.53 13.19
CA ILE A 162 -6.60 28.19 14.51
C ILE A 162 -5.29 28.99 14.62
N PHE A 163 -4.28 28.66 13.82
CA PHE A 163 -2.98 29.31 13.80
C PHE A 163 -2.84 30.44 12.76
N ALA A 164 -3.89 30.74 11.96
CA ALA A 164 -3.80 31.75 10.90
C ALA A 164 -3.50 33.17 11.44
N GLU A 165 -4.04 33.50 12.62
CA GLU A 165 -3.86 34.81 13.28
C GLU A 165 -2.62 34.84 14.22
N CYS A 166 -1.87 33.74 14.27
CA CYS A 166 -0.85 33.49 15.29
C CYS A 166 0.48 34.23 15.09
N GLY A 167 0.70 34.82 13.91
CA GLY A 167 1.97 35.47 13.56
C GLY A 167 3.17 34.52 13.44
N LEU A 168 2.94 33.22 13.21
CA LEU A 168 4.02 32.23 13.02
C LEU A 168 4.90 32.56 11.82
N ASP A 169 6.19 32.23 11.94
CA ASP A 169 7.18 32.49 10.90
C ASP A 169 6.88 31.72 9.59
N LYS A 170 7.04 32.42 8.46
CA LYS A 170 6.85 31.90 7.11
C LYS A 170 7.85 30.79 6.78
N GLU A 171 9.07 30.84 7.32
CA GLU A 171 10.05 29.77 7.14
C GLU A 171 9.61 28.48 7.83
N LEU A 172 9.07 28.57 9.05
CA LEU A 172 8.50 27.42 9.77
C LEU A 172 7.30 26.83 9.01
N VAL A 173 6.35 27.68 8.59
CA VAL A 173 5.16 27.26 7.83
C VAL A 173 5.50 26.61 6.48
N SER A 174 6.65 26.94 5.89
CA SER A 174 7.11 26.33 4.63
C SER A 174 7.61 24.89 4.77
N LYS A 175 8.07 24.49 5.98
CA LYS A 175 8.52 23.12 6.30
C LYS A 175 7.36 22.15 6.50
N ALA A 176 6.17 22.65 6.85
CA ALA A 176 4.98 21.83 7.05
C ALA A 176 4.50 21.17 5.75
N LYS A 177 4.11 19.89 5.81
CA LYS A 177 3.57 19.17 4.64
C LYS A 177 2.22 19.77 4.19
N PRO A 178 1.94 19.83 2.88
CA PRO A 178 0.63 20.22 2.39
C PRO A 178 -0.40 19.13 2.70
N ASN A 179 -1.61 19.53 3.05
CA ASN A 179 -2.72 18.63 3.30
C ASN A 179 -3.19 18.01 1.97
N THR A 180 -2.88 16.73 1.79
CA THR A 180 -3.33 15.95 0.63
C THR A 180 -4.78 15.45 0.77
N PHE A 181 -5.36 15.53 1.97
CA PHE A 181 -6.72 15.10 2.25
C PHE A 181 -7.74 16.09 1.66
N LYS A 182 -8.55 15.62 0.71
CA LYS A 182 -9.69 16.36 0.17
C LYS A 182 -10.98 15.68 0.64
N PRO A 183 -11.70 16.23 1.64
CA PRO A 183 -12.90 15.60 2.20
C PRO A 183 -13.96 15.25 1.15
N SER A 184 -14.16 16.14 0.16
CA SER A 184 -15.06 15.89 -0.98
C SER A 184 -14.62 14.70 -1.84
N SER A 185 -13.32 14.55 -2.09
CA SER A 185 -12.77 13.39 -2.81
C SER A 185 -13.05 12.09 -2.07
N GLU A 186 -12.82 12.04 -0.75
CA GLU A 186 -13.11 10.85 0.06
C GLU A 186 -14.61 10.56 0.17
N TYR A 187 -15.46 11.58 0.30
CA TYR A 187 -16.91 11.43 0.25
C TYR A 187 -17.37 10.80 -1.08
N TYR A 188 -16.87 11.27 -2.22
CA TYR A 188 -17.14 10.63 -3.50
C TYR A 188 -16.54 9.22 -3.61
N LYS A 189 -15.44 8.88 -2.91
CA LYS A 189 -14.91 7.49 -2.90
C LYS A 189 -15.85 6.58 -2.13
N PHE A 190 -16.39 7.08 -1.01
CA PHE A 190 -17.37 6.38 -0.21
C PHE A 190 -18.66 6.12 -1.00
N LEU A 191 -19.22 7.15 -1.66
CA LEU A 191 -20.40 6.99 -2.52
C LEU A 191 -20.15 5.97 -3.64
N GLU A 192 -19.06 6.11 -4.39
CA GLU A 192 -18.70 5.19 -5.47
C GLU A 192 -18.44 3.76 -4.96
N LYS A 193 -17.78 3.58 -3.81
CA LYS A 193 -17.51 2.27 -3.19
C LYS A 193 -18.78 1.56 -2.75
N ASN A 194 -19.74 2.29 -2.20
CA ASN A 194 -20.95 1.75 -1.60
C ASN A 194 -22.15 1.74 -2.55
N HIS A 195 -21.99 2.23 -3.79
CA HIS A 195 -23.07 2.25 -4.77
C HIS A 195 -23.47 0.82 -5.18
N PRO A 196 -24.76 0.44 -5.11
CA PRO A 196 -25.23 -0.92 -5.42
C PRO A 196 -24.74 -1.43 -6.78
N TYR A 197 -24.69 -0.53 -7.76
CA TYR A 197 -24.36 -0.85 -9.15
C TYR A 197 -22.86 -0.86 -9.50
N LYS A 198 -21.95 -0.57 -8.55
CA LYS A 198 -20.50 -0.51 -8.82
C LYS A 198 -19.94 -1.80 -9.45
N LYS A 199 -20.50 -2.95 -9.06
CA LYS A 199 -20.10 -4.25 -9.61
C LYS A 199 -20.47 -4.43 -11.08
N VAL A 200 -21.55 -3.79 -11.53
CA VAL A 200 -22.11 -3.98 -12.88
C VAL A 200 -21.65 -2.90 -13.85
N TRP A 201 -21.43 -1.68 -13.37
CA TRP A 201 -21.00 -0.54 -14.19
C TRP A 201 -19.89 0.27 -13.51
N ASP A 202 -18.91 0.73 -14.29
CA ASP A 202 -17.88 1.66 -13.83
C ASP A 202 -18.47 3.08 -13.66
N LEU A 203 -18.55 3.53 -12.40
CA LEU A 203 -19.14 4.81 -11.98
C LEU A 203 -18.08 5.91 -11.79
N SER A 204 -16.82 5.68 -12.17
CA SER A 204 -15.72 6.61 -11.88
C SER A 204 -15.89 8.00 -12.50
N GLY A 205 -16.69 8.15 -13.56
CA GLY A 205 -17.05 9.43 -14.17
C GLY A 205 -18.30 10.11 -13.61
N GLU A 206 -19.18 9.39 -12.91
CA GLU A 206 -20.49 9.92 -12.45
C GLU A 206 -20.36 10.85 -11.24
N PHE A 207 -19.33 10.62 -10.39
CA PHE A 207 -19.11 11.36 -9.15
C PHE A 207 -18.14 12.55 -9.33
N GLY A 208 -18.20 13.23 -10.48
CA GLY A 208 -17.45 14.46 -10.73
C GLY A 208 -15.92 14.32 -10.77
N ARG A 209 -15.40 13.09 -10.89
CA ARG A 209 -13.98 12.86 -11.12
C ARG A 209 -13.69 12.72 -12.61
N THR A 210 -12.59 13.34 -13.05
CA THR A 210 -11.87 12.84 -14.21
C THR A 210 -11.42 11.40 -13.92
N PRO A 211 -11.78 10.40 -14.74
CA PRO A 211 -11.30 9.03 -14.56
C PRO A 211 -9.76 9.03 -14.54
N LYS A 212 -9.17 8.46 -13.48
CA LYS A 212 -7.70 8.31 -13.39
C LYS A 212 -7.19 7.33 -14.43
N ASP A 213 -7.96 6.28 -14.69
CA ASP A 213 -7.65 5.24 -15.65
C ASP A 213 -8.48 5.46 -16.91
N LEU A 214 -7.80 5.50 -18.07
CA LEU A 214 -8.45 5.52 -19.39
C LEU A 214 -9.23 4.23 -19.68
N VAL A 215 -8.94 3.15 -18.93
CA VAL A 215 -9.50 1.82 -19.10
C VAL A 215 -10.30 1.45 -17.84
N SER A 216 -11.57 1.12 -18.04
CA SER A 216 -12.45 0.58 -16.99
C SER A 216 -12.02 -0.84 -16.61
N GLY A 217 -11.81 -1.10 -15.31
CA GLY A 217 -11.66 -2.47 -14.80
C GLY A 217 -12.94 -3.33 -14.93
N ASN A 218 -14.09 -2.70 -15.14
CA ASN A 218 -15.34 -3.39 -15.46
C ASN A 218 -15.40 -3.71 -16.98
N LYS A 219 -15.48 -5.00 -17.31
CA LYS A 219 -15.53 -5.52 -18.69
C LYS A 219 -16.75 -5.03 -19.48
N ALA A 220 -17.94 -4.96 -18.88
CA ALA A 220 -19.15 -4.50 -19.56
C ALA A 220 -19.01 -3.03 -19.97
N THR A 221 -18.60 -2.16 -19.04
CA THR A 221 -18.38 -0.74 -19.35
C THR A 221 -17.22 -0.53 -20.34
N GLN A 222 -16.16 -1.35 -20.29
CA GLN A 222 -15.09 -1.30 -21.29
C GLN A 222 -15.58 -1.71 -22.68
N SER A 223 -16.30 -2.83 -22.82
CA SER A 223 -16.85 -3.26 -24.11
C SER A 223 -17.85 -2.27 -24.69
N TRP A 224 -18.63 -1.55 -23.86
CA TRP A 224 -19.46 -0.44 -24.32
C TRP A 224 -18.65 0.78 -24.77
N LYS A 225 -17.57 1.13 -24.05
CA LYS A 225 -16.64 2.21 -24.47
C LYS A 225 -15.98 1.90 -25.82
N GLU A 226 -15.53 0.65 -26.05
CA GLU A 226 -14.96 0.24 -27.34
C GLU A 226 -16.00 0.12 -28.46
N LEU A 227 -17.23 -0.34 -28.17
CA LEU A 227 -18.34 -0.29 -29.13
C LEU A 227 -18.57 1.14 -29.64
N LYS A 228 -18.65 2.14 -28.75
CA LYS A 228 -18.80 3.55 -29.14
C LYS A 228 -17.68 4.04 -30.06
N LYS A 229 -16.43 3.60 -29.84
CA LYS A 229 -15.31 3.93 -30.73
C LYS A 229 -15.49 3.27 -32.10
N ALA A 230 -15.79 1.98 -32.15
CA ALA A 230 -16.04 1.25 -33.40
C ALA A 230 -17.21 1.84 -34.21
N VAL A 231 -18.25 2.33 -33.53
CA VAL A 231 -19.37 3.07 -34.15
C VAL A 231 -18.87 4.38 -34.77
N SER A 232 -18.06 5.16 -34.05
CA SER A 232 -17.50 6.41 -34.59
C SER A 232 -16.56 6.21 -35.79
N THR A 233 -15.84 5.07 -35.85
CA THR A 233 -14.98 4.70 -36.98
C THR A 233 -15.69 3.89 -38.07
N LYS A 234 -17.00 3.63 -37.92
CA LYS A 234 -17.85 2.83 -38.83
C LYS A 234 -17.39 1.36 -39.01
N ASP A 235 -16.66 0.80 -38.04
CA ASP A 235 -16.19 -0.59 -38.06
C ASP A 235 -17.27 -1.57 -37.56
N GLN A 236 -17.94 -2.23 -38.49
CA GLN A 236 -18.98 -3.24 -38.24
C GLN A 236 -18.46 -4.50 -37.53
N VAL A 237 -17.22 -4.93 -37.83
CA VAL A 237 -16.67 -6.19 -37.31
C VAL A 237 -16.30 -6.01 -35.84
N SER A 238 -15.59 -4.92 -35.52
CA SER A 238 -15.26 -4.59 -34.13
C SER A 238 -16.52 -4.23 -33.34
N ALA A 239 -17.48 -3.49 -33.92
CA ALA A 239 -18.74 -3.18 -33.24
C ALA A 239 -19.50 -4.46 -32.84
N LYS A 240 -19.69 -5.43 -33.76
CA LYS A 240 -20.34 -6.71 -33.42
C LYS A 240 -19.59 -7.47 -32.33
N LYS A 241 -18.26 -7.54 -32.41
CA LYS A 241 -17.41 -8.19 -31.39
C LYS A 241 -17.58 -7.56 -30.00
N HIS A 242 -17.52 -6.23 -29.92
CA HIS A 242 -17.66 -5.50 -28.65
C HIS A 242 -19.08 -5.58 -28.09
N LEU A 243 -20.11 -5.59 -28.94
CA LEU A 243 -21.50 -5.77 -28.53
C LEU A 243 -21.76 -7.15 -27.91
N LEU A 244 -21.26 -8.22 -28.53
CA LEU A 244 -21.36 -9.58 -27.99
C LEU A 244 -20.62 -9.72 -26.65
N SER A 245 -19.42 -9.14 -26.55
CA SER A 245 -18.66 -9.11 -25.29
C SER A 245 -19.36 -8.30 -24.19
N PHE A 246 -20.04 -7.21 -24.55
CA PHE A 246 -20.87 -6.43 -23.63
C PHE A 246 -22.05 -7.26 -23.10
N LYS A 247 -22.80 -7.92 -24.01
CA LYS A 247 -23.91 -8.83 -23.66
C LYS A 247 -23.47 -9.94 -22.72
N SER A 248 -22.42 -10.69 -23.07
CA SER A 248 -21.96 -11.80 -22.22
C SER A 248 -21.48 -11.33 -20.85
N SER A 249 -20.80 -10.17 -20.78
CA SER A 249 -20.40 -9.57 -19.50
C SER A 249 -21.61 -9.21 -18.63
N LEU A 250 -22.67 -8.62 -19.21
CA LEU A 250 -23.91 -8.33 -18.46
C LEU A 250 -24.62 -9.60 -17.98
N GLU A 251 -24.63 -10.67 -18.78
CA GLU A 251 -25.25 -11.96 -18.45
C GLU A 251 -24.45 -12.73 -17.38
N GLU A 252 -23.14 -12.56 -17.30
CA GLU A 252 -22.31 -13.01 -16.16
C GLU A 252 -22.63 -12.19 -14.90
N LEU A 253 -22.66 -10.87 -15.00
CA LEU A 253 -22.91 -9.96 -13.88
C LEU A 253 -24.32 -10.10 -13.30
N ALA A 254 -25.32 -10.40 -14.14
CA ALA A 254 -26.71 -10.64 -13.75
C ALA A 254 -26.88 -11.83 -12.78
N LYS A 255 -25.92 -12.76 -12.73
CA LYS A 255 -25.95 -13.93 -11.83
C LYS A 255 -25.52 -13.60 -10.39
N THR A 256 -25.03 -12.37 -10.13
CA THR A 256 -24.39 -12.05 -8.84
C THR A 256 -25.37 -11.68 -7.72
N ASN A 257 -26.37 -10.84 -7.99
CA ASN A 257 -27.49 -10.55 -7.10
C ASN A 257 -28.69 -9.98 -7.89
N SER A 258 -29.84 -9.80 -7.21
CA SER A 258 -31.08 -9.29 -7.82
C SER A 258 -30.94 -7.88 -8.41
N GLU A 259 -30.22 -6.99 -7.72
CA GLU A 259 -29.94 -5.61 -8.16
C GLU A 259 -29.10 -5.59 -9.44
N ALA A 260 -28.09 -6.45 -9.53
CA ALA A 260 -27.24 -6.60 -10.70
C ALA A 260 -28.00 -7.22 -11.87
N SER A 261 -28.89 -8.18 -11.61
CA SER A 261 -29.78 -8.75 -12.62
C SER A 261 -30.69 -7.67 -13.22
N LEU A 262 -31.34 -6.87 -12.36
CA LEU A 262 -32.18 -5.75 -12.79
C LEU A 262 -31.40 -4.70 -13.59
N LEU A 263 -30.21 -4.30 -13.14
CA LEU A 263 -29.41 -3.32 -13.88
C LEU A 263 -28.89 -3.89 -15.20
N SER A 264 -28.39 -5.14 -15.24
CA SER A 264 -27.96 -5.78 -16.48
C SER A 264 -29.10 -5.85 -17.51
N ALA A 265 -30.33 -6.19 -17.09
CA ALA A 265 -31.49 -6.17 -17.96
C ALA A 265 -31.80 -4.76 -18.48
N ASN A 266 -31.77 -3.74 -17.61
CA ASN A 266 -32.00 -2.35 -18.00
C ASN A 266 -30.91 -1.81 -18.95
N LEU A 267 -29.64 -2.13 -18.72
CA LEU A 267 -28.53 -1.76 -19.60
C LEU A 267 -28.62 -2.45 -20.97
N LYS A 268 -28.99 -3.73 -21.00
CA LYS A 268 -29.24 -4.49 -22.25
C LYS A 268 -30.40 -3.88 -23.05
N LYS A 269 -31.49 -3.49 -22.38
CA LYS A 269 -32.63 -2.79 -22.99
C LYS A 269 -32.28 -1.39 -23.49
N ALA A 270 -31.53 -0.61 -22.72
CA ALA A 270 -31.06 0.72 -23.13
C ALA A 270 -30.15 0.64 -24.36
N ALA A 271 -29.23 -0.33 -24.38
CA ALA A 271 -28.35 -0.58 -25.52
C ALA A 271 -29.11 -1.04 -26.77
N PHE A 272 -30.18 -1.84 -26.61
CA PHE A 272 -31.07 -2.19 -27.72
C PHE A 272 -31.72 -0.94 -28.32
N LEU A 273 -32.35 -0.10 -27.49
CA LEU A 273 -33.03 1.13 -27.93
C LEU A 273 -32.07 2.10 -28.64
N LEU A 274 -30.86 2.30 -28.08
CA LEU A 274 -29.82 3.12 -28.73
C LEU A 274 -29.44 2.57 -30.11
N LEU A 275 -29.27 1.24 -30.26
CA LEU A 275 -28.95 0.65 -31.56
C LEU A 275 -30.12 0.72 -32.55
N SER A 276 -31.37 0.58 -32.11
CA SER A 276 -32.55 0.56 -33.00
C SER A 276 -33.07 1.94 -33.40
N GLU A 277 -33.05 2.92 -32.49
CA GLU A 277 -33.78 4.19 -32.62
C GLU A 277 -32.86 5.41 -32.83
N ASP A 278 -31.67 5.45 -32.20
CA ASP A 278 -30.78 6.61 -32.28
C ASP A 278 -30.10 6.75 -33.66
N SER A 279 -30.14 7.95 -34.22
CA SER A 279 -29.57 8.27 -35.53
C SER A 279 -28.06 8.06 -35.62
N ASN A 280 -27.34 8.22 -34.50
CA ASN A 280 -25.89 8.00 -34.39
C ASN A 280 -25.50 6.52 -34.62
N TYR A 281 -26.44 5.60 -34.41
CA TYR A 281 -26.25 4.15 -34.60
C TYR A 281 -26.99 3.62 -35.84
N SER A 282 -27.46 4.50 -36.73
CA SER A 282 -28.24 4.15 -37.92
C SER A 282 -27.62 3.06 -38.82
N SER A 283 -26.29 3.05 -38.97
CA SER A 283 -25.57 2.01 -39.72
C SER A 283 -25.39 0.68 -38.98
N PHE A 284 -25.81 0.59 -37.72
CA PHE A 284 -25.62 -0.55 -36.81
C PHE A 284 -26.93 -1.16 -36.30
N LYS A 285 -28.09 -0.70 -36.80
CA LYS A 285 -29.44 -1.14 -36.38
C LYS A 285 -29.63 -2.66 -36.38
N GLU A 286 -29.08 -3.35 -37.37
CA GLU A 286 -29.13 -4.82 -37.47
C GLU A 286 -28.49 -5.54 -36.26
N LEU A 287 -27.50 -4.92 -35.61
CA LEU A 287 -26.86 -5.48 -34.41
C LEU A 287 -27.77 -5.46 -33.18
N ALA A 288 -28.85 -4.67 -33.16
CA ALA A 288 -29.81 -4.67 -32.05
C ALA A 288 -30.43 -6.07 -31.83
N LYS A 289 -30.56 -6.89 -32.89
CA LYS A 289 -31.03 -8.28 -32.84
C LYS A 289 -30.15 -9.19 -31.97
N GLU A 290 -28.86 -8.86 -31.81
CA GLU A 290 -27.97 -9.59 -30.91
C GLU A 290 -28.32 -9.36 -29.43
N LEU A 291 -28.98 -8.23 -29.10
CA LEU A 291 -29.38 -7.88 -27.74
C LEU A 291 -30.79 -8.32 -27.35
N SER A 292 -31.68 -8.61 -28.31
CA SER A 292 -32.97 -9.23 -27.97
C SER A 292 -32.73 -10.60 -27.32
N ASP A 293 -33.46 -10.86 -26.23
CA ASP A 293 -33.55 -12.22 -25.71
C ASP A 293 -34.27 -13.12 -26.72
N PRO A 294 -33.87 -14.40 -26.85
CA PRO A 294 -34.65 -15.34 -27.63
C PRO A 294 -36.04 -15.43 -26.99
N LEU A 295 -37.08 -15.23 -27.82
CA LEU A 295 -38.47 -15.39 -27.43
C LEU A 295 -38.65 -16.77 -26.75
N LYS A 296 -39.05 -16.74 -25.48
CA LYS A 296 -39.58 -17.89 -24.73
C LYS A 296 -41.09 -17.84 -24.78
#